data_AF-A0A8S9MUT4-F1
#
_entry.id   AF-A0A8S9MUT4-F1
#
_cell.length_a   1.000
_cell.length_b   1.000
_cell.length_c   1.000
_cell.angle_alpha   90.00
_cell.angle_beta   90.00
_cell.angle_gamma   90.00
#
_symmetry.space_group_name_H-M   'P 1'
#
loop_
_entity.id
_entity.type
_entity.pdbx_description
1 polymer ?
#
loop_
_entity_poly.entity_id
_entity_poly.type
_entity_poly.pdbx_seq_one_letter_code
_entity_poly.pdbx_strand_id
1 'polypeptide(L)'
;MYLLTLKPALFKPKDNASDIPYSCANSIFPTLLTSKAVAIANALSAPLSPCPNVFVPGEDGHKPGRSGGYDFSFLHIKAIDDAGHDKATMFKVKGLEAVDKAIRQLAKLLWQAESCNNYQYFLCVTGDHSTPVEYGDHSFEPVPFTMCRLREFVSAVGGESALLETSLEPFPLPTVVECGEGVVGKEEDGGRKEAAIAIGGDSVAELSEIAAARGCLGRFHGGEMMGVITKFLKVEV
;
A
#
# COMPACT_ATOMS: atom_id res chain seq x y z
N MET A 1 -8.13 1.63 0.61
CA MET A 1 -6.94 0.80 0.23
C MET A 1 -6.02 0.67 1.43
N TYR A 2 -5.60 -0.57 1.73
CA TYR A 2 -4.71 -0.91 2.83
C TYR A 2 -3.43 -1.56 2.33
N LEU A 3 -2.32 -1.19 2.96
CA LEU A 3 -1.06 -1.90 2.87
C LEU A 3 -0.72 -2.41 4.27
N LEU A 4 -0.65 -3.72 4.42
CA LEU A 4 -0.22 -4.42 5.62
C LEU A 4 1.23 -4.84 5.41
N THR A 5 2.09 -4.44 6.34
CA THR A 5 3.48 -4.92 6.36
C THR A 5 3.74 -5.64 7.67
N LEU A 6 4.23 -6.88 7.55
CA LEU A 6 4.45 -7.80 8.67
C LEU A 6 5.94 -8.16 8.78
N LYS A 7 6.42 -8.24 10.01
CA LYS A 7 7.70 -8.78 10.47
C LYS A 7 7.35 -9.91 11.46
N PRO A 8 7.82 -11.15 11.32
CA PRO A 8 7.34 -12.24 12.15
C PRO A 8 7.89 -12.16 13.59
N ALA A 9 7.08 -11.64 14.52
CA ALA A 9 6.95 -12.03 15.94
C ALA A 9 5.56 -11.58 16.48
N LEU A 10 5.12 -12.12 17.61
CA LEU A 10 3.71 -12.24 18.06
C LEU A 10 2.77 -11.04 17.80
N PHE A 11 1.61 -11.36 17.19
CA PHE A 11 0.53 -10.47 16.75
C PHE A 11 -0.45 -10.10 17.89
N LYS A 12 -0.75 -8.80 18.06
CA LYS A 12 -2.03 -8.28 18.62
C LYS A 12 -2.38 -6.92 17.97
N PRO A 13 -3.57 -6.76 17.35
CA PRO A 13 -3.94 -5.52 16.66
C PRO A 13 -4.75 -4.58 17.56
N LYS A 14 -4.59 -3.24 17.38
CA LYS A 14 -5.61 -2.21 17.68
C LYS A 14 -5.44 -0.96 16.79
N ASP A 15 -6.52 -0.70 16.05
CA ASP A 15 -7.21 0.56 15.70
C ASP A 15 -6.60 1.66 14.79
N ASN A 16 -7.54 2.21 14.00
CA ASN A 16 -7.45 3.08 12.82
C ASN A 16 -7.29 4.59 13.14
N ALA A 17 -6.84 5.37 12.15
CA ALA A 17 -7.00 6.83 12.14
C ALA A 17 -7.15 7.39 10.71
N SER A 18 -8.12 8.30 10.51
CA SER A 18 -8.35 9.09 9.29
C SER A 18 -8.56 10.58 9.63
N ASP A 19 -8.21 11.45 8.68
CA ASP A 19 -8.94 12.67 8.23
C ASP A 19 -7.99 13.79 7.78
N ILE A 20 -7.99 14.13 6.48
CA ILE A 20 -7.41 15.37 5.92
C ILE A 20 -8.34 15.89 4.80
N PRO A 21 -8.70 17.19 4.77
CA PRO A 21 -9.62 17.76 3.79
C PRO A 21 -9.04 17.99 2.38
N TYR A 22 -9.94 17.93 1.38
CA TYR A 22 -9.69 17.78 -0.06
C TYR A 22 -8.87 18.89 -0.77
N SER A 23 -9.00 20.17 -0.40
CA SER A 23 -8.29 21.25 -1.14
C SER A 23 -6.78 21.27 -0.90
N CYS A 24 -6.30 20.60 0.16
CA CYS A 24 -4.89 20.37 0.47
C CYS A 24 -4.38 18.99 0.01
N ALA A 25 -5.25 18.11 -0.46
CA ALA A 25 -4.89 16.73 -0.78
C ALA A 25 -3.90 16.66 -1.95
N ASN A 26 -4.03 17.50 -2.97
CA ASN A 26 -3.18 17.43 -4.16
C ASN A 26 -1.70 17.72 -3.92
N SER A 27 -1.37 18.62 -2.97
CA SER A 27 0.02 18.98 -2.65
C SER A 27 0.59 18.20 -1.46
N ILE A 28 -0.26 17.73 -0.53
CA ILE A 28 0.19 17.07 0.70
C ILE A 28 0.17 15.54 0.57
N PHE A 29 -0.74 14.98 -0.22
CA PHE A 29 -0.96 13.53 -0.28
C PHE A 29 0.31 12.73 -0.59
N PRO A 30 1.15 13.10 -1.57
CA PRO A 30 2.37 12.35 -1.83
C PRO A 30 3.41 12.46 -0.71
N THR A 31 3.60 13.67 -0.18
CA THR A 31 4.47 13.92 0.96
C THR A 31 4.03 13.09 2.16
N LEU A 32 2.72 12.98 2.37
CA LEU A 32 2.14 12.19 3.43
C LEU A 32 2.34 10.68 3.21
N LEU A 33 2.17 10.18 1.98
CA LEU A 33 2.42 8.77 1.65
C LEU A 33 3.88 8.39 1.89
N THR A 34 4.82 9.19 1.39
CA THR A 34 6.26 8.99 1.62
C THR A 34 6.58 9.05 3.12
N SER A 35 6.03 10.02 3.85
CA SER A 35 6.24 10.13 5.30
C SER A 35 5.70 8.93 6.07
N LYS A 36 4.51 8.41 5.69
CA LYS A 36 3.92 7.21 6.28
C LYS A 36 4.76 5.96 5.98
N ALA A 37 5.25 5.81 4.74
CA ALA A 37 6.14 4.72 4.36
C ALA A 37 7.43 4.72 5.19
N VAL A 38 8.06 5.88 5.36
CA VAL A 38 9.26 6.04 6.21
C VAL A 38 8.96 5.70 7.67
N ALA A 39 7.85 6.21 8.22
CA ALA A 39 7.47 5.95 9.60
C ALA A 39 7.25 4.45 9.86
N ILE A 40 6.56 3.76 8.95
CA ILE A 40 6.31 2.31 9.03
C ILE A 40 7.63 1.53 8.91
N ALA A 41 8.49 1.88 7.95
CA ALA A 41 9.77 1.23 7.79
C ALA A 41 10.63 1.34 9.06
N ASN A 42 10.68 2.53 9.66
CA ASN A 42 11.41 2.76 10.91
C ASN A 42 10.83 1.96 12.09
N ALA A 43 9.49 1.92 12.19
CA ALA A 43 8.78 1.17 13.23
C ALA A 43 9.05 -0.35 13.16
N LEU A 44 9.11 -0.90 11.95
CA LEU A 44 9.37 -2.32 11.71
C LEU A 44 10.86 -2.67 11.79
N SER A 45 11.74 -1.75 11.40
CA SER A 45 13.19 -1.99 11.34
C SER A 45 13.90 -1.84 12.68
N ALA A 46 13.20 -1.41 13.74
CA ALA A 46 13.80 -1.27 15.05
C ALA A 46 14.43 -2.60 15.55
N PRO A 47 15.55 -2.54 16.29
CA PRO A 47 16.22 -1.34 16.79
C PRO A 47 17.18 -0.66 15.80
N LEU A 48 17.27 -1.10 14.54
CA LEU A 48 18.19 -0.49 13.55
C LEU A 48 17.86 0.98 13.24
N SER A 49 16.57 1.32 13.31
CA SER A 49 16.08 2.68 13.13
C SER A 49 15.24 3.08 14.34
N PRO A 50 15.29 4.35 14.76
CA PRO A 50 14.48 4.82 15.88
C PRO A 50 13.00 4.77 15.51
N CYS A 51 12.18 4.19 16.40
CA CYS A 51 10.74 4.22 16.20
C CYS A 51 10.21 5.66 16.24
N PRO A 52 9.30 6.02 15.33
CA PRO A 52 8.66 7.33 15.37
C PRO A 52 7.80 7.47 16.62
N ASN A 53 7.49 8.71 16.97
CA ASN A 53 6.47 8.96 17.99
C ASN A 53 5.11 8.51 17.47
N VAL A 54 4.30 7.96 18.37
CA VAL A 54 2.98 7.40 18.09
C VAL A 54 1.90 8.24 18.75
N PHE A 55 0.79 8.40 18.04
CA PHE A 55 -0.45 8.90 18.60
C PHE A 55 -1.24 7.72 19.17
N VAL A 56 -1.72 7.86 20.40
CA VAL A 56 -2.56 6.86 21.07
C VAL A 56 -3.95 7.47 21.26
N PRO A 57 -4.99 6.93 20.63
CA PRO A 57 -6.35 7.45 20.79
C PRO A 57 -6.76 7.53 22.27
N GLY A 58 -7.25 8.69 22.69
CA GLY A 58 -7.66 8.94 24.07
C GLY A 58 -6.55 9.44 25.01
N GLU A 59 -5.34 9.64 24.50
CA GLU A 59 -4.24 10.25 25.25
C GLU A 59 -3.82 11.59 24.64
N ASP A 60 -3.35 12.51 25.49
CA ASP A 60 -2.87 13.81 25.03
C ASP A 60 -1.45 13.72 24.46
N GLY A 61 -1.28 14.20 23.23
CA GLY A 61 0.02 14.34 22.58
C GLY A 61 0.57 13.04 21.97
N HIS A 62 1.81 13.13 21.48
CA HIS A 62 2.52 12.00 20.90
C HIS A 62 3.46 11.38 21.93
N LYS A 63 3.51 10.05 21.97
CA LYS A 63 4.40 9.28 22.85
C LYS A 63 5.55 8.66 22.06
N PRO A 64 6.71 8.38 22.67
CA PRO A 64 7.77 7.63 22.00
C PRO A 64 7.26 6.23 21.60
N GLY A 65 7.60 5.80 20.39
CA GLY A 65 7.33 4.44 19.94
C GLY A 65 8.07 3.38 20.77
N ARG A 66 7.63 2.12 20.69
CA ARG A 66 8.25 1.01 21.40
C ARG A 66 9.71 0.83 20.98
N SER A 67 10.64 0.77 21.93
CA SER A 67 12.09 0.65 21.66
C SER A 67 12.47 -0.60 20.86
N GLY A 68 11.74 -1.70 21.03
CA GLY A 68 11.91 -2.94 20.27
C GLY A 68 11.22 -2.97 18.90
N GLY A 69 10.53 -1.90 18.52
CA GLY A 69 9.75 -1.85 17.29
C GLY A 69 8.43 -2.58 17.37
N TYR A 70 7.89 -2.80 16.18
CA TYR A 70 6.64 -3.50 15.94
C TYR A 70 6.86 -4.65 14.97
N ASP A 71 6.05 -5.69 15.16
CA ASP A 71 6.02 -6.87 14.29
C ASP A 71 4.94 -6.73 13.20
N PHE A 72 4.00 -5.81 13.40
CA PHE A 72 2.91 -5.58 12.48
C PHE A 72 2.69 -4.09 12.27
N SER A 73 2.42 -3.72 11.03
CA SER A 73 2.00 -2.37 10.67
C SER A 73 0.85 -2.41 9.68
N PHE A 74 0.01 -1.40 9.78
CA PHE A 74 -1.17 -1.23 8.96
C PHE A 74 -1.21 0.20 8.44
N LEU A 75 -1.24 0.35 7.12
CA LEU A 75 -1.32 1.64 6.45
C LEU A 75 -2.68 1.77 5.77
N HIS A 76 -3.50 2.68 6.27
CA HIS A 76 -4.75 3.08 5.64
C HIS A 76 -4.56 4.32 4.76
N ILE A 77 -5.12 4.28 3.54
CA ILE A 77 -5.08 5.37 2.57
C ILE A 77 -6.51 5.72 2.14
N LYS A 78 -7.03 6.85 2.65
CA LYS A 78 -8.41 7.31 2.44
C LYS A 78 -8.64 8.05 1.12
N ALA A 79 -7.65 8.80 0.62
CA ALA A 79 -7.84 9.72 -0.51
C ALA A 79 -8.36 9.06 -1.81
N ILE A 80 -8.15 7.75 -2.00
CA ILE A 80 -8.62 7.01 -3.18
C ILE A 80 -10.12 6.76 -3.13
N ASP A 81 -10.66 6.56 -1.93
CA ASP A 81 -12.08 6.37 -1.68
C ASP A 81 -12.84 7.69 -1.89
N ASP A 82 -12.26 8.75 -1.33
CA ASP A 82 -12.65 10.14 -1.52
C ASP A 82 -12.78 10.53 -3.01
N ALA A 83 -11.75 10.23 -3.82
CA ALA A 83 -11.82 10.43 -5.27
C ALA A 83 -12.89 9.57 -5.97
N GLY A 84 -13.27 8.43 -5.38
CA GLY A 84 -14.39 7.61 -5.81
C GLY A 84 -15.72 8.33 -5.63
N HIS A 85 -15.98 8.86 -4.42
CA HIS A 85 -17.18 9.64 -4.11
C HIS A 85 -17.35 10.87 -5.00
N ASP A 86 -16.26 11.60 -5.24
CA ASP A 86 -16.25 12.80 -6.08
C ASP A 86 -16.38 12.50 -7.60
N LYS A 87 -16.45 11.22 -7.98
CA LYS A 87 -16.42 10.76 -9.38
C LYS A 87 -15.18 11.27 -10.15
N ALA A 88 -14.12 11.54 -9.41
CA ALA A 88 -12.91 12.17 -9.87
C ALA A 88 -11.96 11.13 -10.50
N THR A 89 -12.36 10.59 -11.66
CA THR A 89 -11.69 9.43 -12.30
C THR A 89 -10.17 9.61 -12.44
N MET A 90 -9.73 10.76 -12.96
CA MET A 90 -8.30 11.02 -13.13
C MET A 90 -7.55 11.10 -11.80
N PHE A 91 -8.16 11.71 -10.77
CA PHE A 91 -7.58 11.75 -9.44
C PHE A 91 -7.50 10.36 -8.81
N LYS A 92 -8.51 9.51 -9.00
CA LYS A 92 -8.49 8.13 -8.50
C LYS A 92 -7.35 7.32 -9.14
N VAL A 93 -7.18 7.42 -10.45
CA VAL A 93 -6.07 6.77 -11.19
C VAL A 93 -4.71 7.28 -10.68
N LYS A 94 -4.52 8.60 -10.63
CA LYS A 94 -3.25 9.20 -10.16
C LYS A 94 -2.98 8.90 -8.69
N GLY A 95 -4.01 8.81 -7.87
CA GLY A 95 -3.92 8.36 -6.50
C GLY A 95 -3.43 6.92 -6.40
N LEU A 96 -3.96 5.99 -7.20
CA LEU A 96 -3.48 4.60 -7.22
C LEU A 96 -2.01 4.49 -7.70
N GLU A 97 -1.62 5.25 -8.73
CA GLU A 97 -0.22 5.35 -9.17
C GLU A 97 0.70 5.90 -8.06
N ALA A 98 0.21 6.85 -7.27
CA ALA A 98 0.90 7.39 -6.11
C ALA A 98 1.07 6.34 -5.01
N VAL A 99 0.06 5.52 -4.74
CA VAL A 99 0.17 4.42 -3.78
C VAL A 99 1.19 3.38 -4.26
N ASP A 100 1.21 3.03 -5.55
CA ASP A 100 2.20 2.11 -6.12
C ASP A 100 3.65 2.59 -5.87
N LYS A 101 3.92 3.88 -6.12
CA LYS A 101 5.21 4.51 -5.80
C LYS A 101 5.54 4.43 -4.31
N ALA A 102 4.57 4.70 -3.43
CA ALA A 102 4.77 4.65 -1.98
C ALA A 102 5.06 3.22 -1.48
N ILE A 103 4.41 2.20 -2.06
CA ILE A 103 4.71 0.78 -1.78
C ILE A 103 6.17 0.47 -2.17
N ARG A 104 6.62 0.96 -3.33
CA ARG A 104 8.01 0.79 -3.80
C ARG A 104 9.02 1.47 -2.88
N GLN A 105 8.71 2.68 -2.38
CA GLN A 105 9.51 3.39 -1.38
C GLN A 105 9.59 2.59 -0.07
N LEU A 106 8.47 2.09 0.43
CA LEU A 106 8.43 1.25 1.63
C LEU A 106 9.28 -0.02 1.44
N ALA A 107 9.11 -0.71 0.31
CA ALA A 107 9.86 -1.92 0.00
C ALA A 107 11.37 -1.67 -0.04
N LYS A 108 11.82 -0.54 -0.61
CA LYS A 108 13.24 -0.15 -0.60
C LYS A 108 13.79 -0.02 0.83
N LEU A 109 13.07 0.67 1.71
CA LEU A 109 13.49 0.88 3.10
C LEU A 109 13.53 -0.44 3.89
N LEU A 110 12.51 -1.28 3.72
CA LEU A 110 12.47 -2.59 4.37
C LEU A 110 13.54 -3.54 3.82
N TRP A 111 13.86 -3.47 2.52
CA TRP A 111 14.88 -4.31 1.91
C TRP A 111 16.26 -3.99 2.48
N GLN A 112 16.57 -2.70 2.66
CA GLN A 112 17.79 -2.26 3.34
C GLN A 112 17.86 -2.83 4.77
N ALA A 113 16.74 -2.86 5.49
CA ALA A 113 16.70 -3.44 6.83
C ALA A 113 16.87 -4.96 6.80
N GLU A 114 16.16 -5.68 5.93
CA GLU A 114 16.23 -7.16 5.77
C GLU A 114 17.65 -7.60 5.43
N SER A 115 18.37 -6.87 4.59
CA SER A 115 19.79 -7.14 4.29
C SER A 115 20.74 -6.96 5.48
N CYS A 116 20.32 -6.25 6.53
CA CYS A 116 21.11 -5.97 7.72
C CYS A 116 20.70 -6.80 8.95
N ASN A 117 19.66 -7.63 8.86
CA ASN A 117 19.16 -8.43 9.98
C ASN A 117 18.64 -9.80 9.49
N ASN A 118 18.09 -10.60 10.41
CA ASN A 118 17.50 -11.90 10.11
C ASN A 118 15.97 -11.86 10.03
N TYR A 119 15.37 -10.69 9.85
CA TYR A 119 13.92 -10.56 9.74
C TYR A 119 13.48 -10.70 8.28
N GLN A 120 12.31 -11.28 8.09
CA GLN A 120 11.68 -11.39 6.77
C GLN A 120 10.46 -10.48 6.77
N TYR A 121 10.34 -9.62 5.76
CA TYR A 121 9.15 -8.79 5.63
C TYR A 121 8.16 -9.37 4.63
N PHE A 122 6.88 -9.12 4.90
CA PHE A 122 5.78 -9.53 4.05
C PHE A 122 4.92 -8.30 3.76
N LEU A 123 4.48 -8.18 2.52
CA LEU A 123 3.60 -7.12 2.04
C LEU A 123 2.25 -7.73 1.71
N CYS A 124 1.17 -7.08 2.13
CA CYS A 124 -0.19 -7.46 1.82
C CYS A 124 -0.98 -6.21 1.42
N VAL A 125 -1.67 -6.24 0.29
CA VAL A 125 -2.38 -5.09 -0.28
C VAL A 125 -3.82 -5.47 -0.59
N THR A 126 -4.77 -4.62 -0.16
CA THR A 126 -6.19 -4.84 -0.45
C THR A 126 -7.02 -3.55 -0.32
N GLY A 127 -8.32 -3.62 -0.58
CA GLY A 127 -9.32 -2.61 -0.25
C GLY A 127 -10.16 -3.01 0.97
N ASP A 128 -10.85 -2.06 1.59
CA ASP A 128 -11.95 -2.30 2.53
C ASP A 128 -13.25 -2.60 1.80
N HIS A 129 -13.55 -1.74 0.83
CA HIS A 129 -14.76 -1.76 0.04
C HIS A 129 -14.49 -1.17 -1.35
N SER A 130 -15.46 -1.38 -2.23
CA SER A 130 -15.46 -0.79 -3.56
C SER A 130 -16.18 0.55 -3.52
N THR A 131 -15.61 1.56 -4.17
CA THR A 131 -16.21 2.90 -4.34
C THR A 131 -16.09 3.33 -5.81
N PRO A 132 -16.80 2.66 -6.71
CA PRO A 132 -16.72 2.88 -8.16
C PRO A 132 -17.13 4.32 -8.54
N VAL A 133 -16.33 4.95 -9.40
CA VAL A 133 -16.52 6.36 -9.83
C VAL A 133 -17.82 6.57 -10.59
N GLU A 134 -18.33 5.54 -11.26
CA GLU A 134 -19.61 5.58 -11.98
C GLU A 134 -20.77 5.90 -11.01
N TYR A 135 -20.80 5.20 -9.87
CA TYR A 135 -21.83 5.37 -8.86
C TYR A 135 -21.52 6.58 -7.96
N GLY A 136 -20.27 6.76 -7.54
CA GLY A 136 -19.87 7.80 -6.59
C GLY A 136 -20.21 7.47 -5.14
N ASP A 137 -20.43 6.19 -4.84
CA ASP A 137 -20.74 5.72 -3.49
C ASP A 137 -20.18 4.30 -3.31
N HIS A 138 -20.20 3.84 -2.06
CA HIS A 138 -19.79 2.49 -1.72
C HIS A 138 -20.67 1.46 -2.42
N SER A 139 -20.05 0.35 -2.79
CA SER A 139 -20.70 -0.75 -3.49
C SER A 139 -20.22 -2.11 -2.97
N PHE A 140 -20.79 -3.18 -3.51
CA PHE A 140 -20.65 -4.55 -2.98
C PHE A 140 -19.76 -5.45 -3.84
N GLU A 141 -19.10 -4.92 -4.87
CA GLU A 141 -18.13 -5.66 -5.65
C GLU A 141 -16.95 -6.08 -4.76
N PRO A 142 -16.43 -7.30 -4.95
CA PRO A 142 -15.28 -7.79 -4.19
C PRO A 142 -14.05 -6.94 -4.50
N VAL A 143 -13.22 -6.72 -3.48
CA VAL A 143 -11.96 -5.99 -3.58
C VAL A 143 -10.78 -6.95 -3.83
N PRO A 144 -9.77 -6.57 -4.62
CA PRO A 144 -8.62 -7.41 -4.88
C PRO A 144 -7.78 -7.56 -3.60
N PHE A 145 -7.14 -8.72 -3.44
CA PHE A 145 -6.24 -9.02 -2.33
C PHE A 145 -4.97 -9.68 -2.88
N THR A 146 -3.81 -9.23 -2.42
CA THR A 146 -2.53 -9.87 -2.71
C THR A 146 -1.62 -9.84 -1.50
N MET A 147 -0.73 -10.82 -1.41
CA MET A 147 0.29 -10.90 -0.37
C MET A 147 1.52 -11.63 -0.90
N CYS A 148 2.71 -11.15 -0.54
CA CYS A 148 3.98 -11.73 -0.96
C CYS A 148 5.07 -11.49 0.08
N ARG A 149 6.18 -12.23 -0.04
CA ARG A 149 7.42 -11.91 0.67
C ARG A 149 8.08 -10.70 0.01
N LEU A 150 8.77 -9.89 0.80
CA LEU A 150 9.47 -8.71 0.28
C LEU A 150 10.45 -9.07 -0.85
N ARG A 151 11.20 -10.18 -0.71
CA ARG A 151 12.11 -10.67 -1.76
C ARG A 151 11.42 -11.00 -3.09
N GLU A 152 10.19 -11.51 -3.05
CA GLU A 152 9.40 -11.81 -4.25
C GLU A 152 8.97 -10.49 -4.92
N PHE A 153 8.53 -9.51 -4.12
CA PHE A 153 8.25 -8.16 -4.60
C PHE A 153 9.49 -7.49 -5.23
N VAL A 154 10.67 -7.59 -4.58
CA VAL A 154 11.94 -7.06 -5.13
C VAL A 154 12.25 -7.67 -6.49
N SER A 155 11.98 -8.97 -6.64
CA SER A 155 12.18 -9.67 -7.90
C SER A 155 11.18 -9.18 -8.96
N ALA A 156 9.92 -8.92 -8.58
CA ALA A 156 8.85 -8.46 -9.48
C ALA A 156 9.07 -7.03 -10.01
N VAL A 157 9.73 -6.17 -9.23
CA VAL A 157 10.01 -4.78 -9.62
C VAL A 157 11.28 -4.62 -10.48
N GLY A 158 11.94 -5.72 -10.88
CA GLY A 158 13.16 -5.72 -11.68
C GLY A 158 14.45 -5.99 -10.89
N GLY A 159 14.35 -6.52 -9.68
CA GLY A 159 15.48 -6.88 -8.82
C GLY A 159 15.97 -5.74 -7.93
N GLU A 160 17.05 -6.03 -7.19
CA GLU A 160 17.61 -5.13 -6.17
C GLU A 160 18.06 -3.78 -6.75
N SER A 161 18.74 -3.78 -7.90
CA SER A 161 19.21 -2.53 -8.54
C SER A 161 18.04 -1.58 -8.86
N ALA A 162 16.98 -2.09 -9.48
CA ALA A 162 15.80 -1.30 -9.84
C ALA A 162 15.04 -0.80 -8.60
N LEU A 163 15.04 -1.58 -7.52
CA LEU A 163 14.45 -1.15 -6.25
C LEU A 163 15.26 -0.03 -5.61
N LEU A 164 16.60 -0.15 -5.57
CA LEU A 164 17.49 0.85 -4.95
C LEU A 164 17.51 2.18 -5.70
N GLU A 165 17.26 2.18 -7.01
CA GLU A 165 17.08 3.41 -7.82
C GLU A 165 15.80 4.19 -7.48
N THR A 166 14.85 3.57 -6.77
CA THR A 166 13.59 4.23 -6.38
C THR A 166 13.87 5.48 -5.53
N SER A 167 13.41 6.64 -5.97
CA SER A 167 13.52 7.89 -5.22
C SER A 167 12.69 7.86 -3.94
N LEU A 168 13.26 8.35 -2.84
CA LEU A 168 12.57 8.55 -1.56
C LEU A 168 12.03 9.97 -1.40
N GLU A 169 12.18 10.83 -2.41
CA GLU A 169 11.57 12.16 -2.43
C GLU A 169 10.04 12.04 -2.57
N PRO A 170 9.27 12.95 -1.96
CA PRO A 170 7.86 13.12 -2.29
C PRO A 170 7.68 13.35 -3.80
N PHE A 171 6.71 12.68 -4.41
CA PHE A 171 6.43 12.81 -5.84
C PHE A 171 5.20 13.70 -6.08
N PRO A 172 5.22 14.71 -6.96
CA PRO A 172 4.04 15.53 -7.17
C PRO A 172 2.91 14.73 -7.83
N LEU A 173 1.66 14.93 -7.39
CA LEU A 173 0.50 14.62 -8.23
C LEU A 173 0.36 15.74 -9.27
N PRO A 174 0.22 15.42 -10.58
CA PRO A 174 -0.03 16.45 -11.57
C PRO A 174 -1.35 17.16 -11.25
N THR A 175 -1.34 18.50 -11.30
CA THR A 175 -2.53 19.32 -11.11
C THR A 175 -3.49 19.06 -12.27
N VAL A 176 -4.68 18.52 -11.99
CA VAL A 176 -5.75 18.51 -12.97
C VAL A 176 -6.19 19.96 -13.13
N VAL A 177 -5.82 20.59 -14.25
CA VAL A 177 -6.33 21.91 -14.62
C VAL A 177 -7.81 21.74 -14.88
N GLU A 178 -8.68 22.42 -14.12
CA GLU A 178 -10.08 22.58 -14.52
C GLU A 178 -10.12 23.34 -15.84
N CYS A 179 -10.54 22.69 -16.90
CA CYS A 179 -11.07 23.33 -18.10
C CYS A 179 -12.16 22.44 -18.68
N GLY A 180 -13.31 23.05 -18.96
CA GLY A 180 -14.46 22.40 -19.56
C GLY A 180 -14.15 21.76 -20.91
N GLU A 181 -15.08 20.90 -21.32
CA GLU A 181 -15.16 20.19 -22.60
C GLU A 181 -14.03 19.20 -22.89
N GLY A 182 -14.37 17.91 -22.73
CA GLY A 182 -13.85 16.81 -23.54
C GLY A 182 -12.34 16.72 -23.67
N VAL A 183 -11.63 16.42 -22.58
CA VAL A 183 -10.27 15.89 -22.70
C VAL A 183 -10.40 14.44 -23.16
N VAL A 184 -10.44 14.24 -24.48
CA VAL A 184 -9.99 13.00 -25.10
C VAL A 184 -8.53 12.86 -24.68
N GLY A 185 -8.30 12.13 -23.59
CA GLY A 185 -6.97 11.66 -23.26
C GLY A 185 -6.46 10.94 -24.49
N LYS A 186 -5.39 11.45 -25.10
CA LYS A 186 -4.61 10.64 -26.02
C LYS A 186 -4.26 9.40 -25.23
N GLU A 187 -4.83 8.26 -25.62
CA GLU A 187 -4.22 6.98 -25.38
C GLU A 187 -2.81 7.12 -25.96
N GLU A 188 -1.82 7.38 -25.09
CA GLU A 188 -0.46 7.06 -25.45
C GLU A 188 -0.51 5.56 -25.75
N ASP A 189 -0.44 5.25 -27.04
CA ASP A 189 -0.27 3.92 -27.61
C ASP A 189 0.87 3.25 -26.86
N GLY A 190 0.48 2.53 -25.80
CA GLY A 190 1.36 1.88 -24.87
C GLY A 190 1.97 0.71 -25.62
N GLY A 191 3.09 0.98 -26.29
CA GLY A 191 3.93 -0.05 -26.91
C GLY A 191 4.03 -1.22 -25.95
N ARG A 192 3.75 -2.44 -26.47
CA ARG A 192 3.71 -3.71 -25.74
C ARG A 192 4.63 -3.68 -24.51
N LYS A 193 4.07 -3.41 -23.32
CA LYS A 193 4.74 -3.76 -22.07
C LYS A 193 4.94 -5.27 -22.15
N GLU A 194 6.18 -5.73 -22.00
CA GLU A 194 6.44 -7.16 -21.83
C GLU A 194 5.49 -7.69 -20.74
N ALA A 195 4.87 -8.84 -21.01
CA ALA A 195 3.89 -9.40 -20.11
C ALA A 195 4.53 -9.59 -18.73
N ALA A 196 3.92 -9.00 -17.69
CA ALA A 196 4.38 -9.16 -16.32
C ALA A 196 4.48 -10.66 -16.00
N ILE A 197 5.61 -11.07 -15.44
CA ILE A 197 5.87 -12.46 -15.06
C ILE A 197 5.39 -12.63 -13.62
N ALA A 198 4.56 -13.65 -13.36
CA ALA A 198 4.15 -13.98 -12.00
C ALA A 198 5.37 -14.49 -11.21
N ILE A 199 5.61 -13.92 -10.02
CA ILE A 199 6.76 -14.25 -9.19
C ILE A 199 6.28 -14.67 -7.81
N GLY A 200 6.54 -15.94 -7.48
CA GLY A 200 6.05 -16.54 -6.25
C GLY A 200 4.52 -16.74 -6.29
N GLY A 201 4.01 -17.72 -5.56
CA GLY A 201 2.57 -17.98 -5.48
C GLY A 201 1.98 -18.60 -6.76
N ASP A 202 0.97 -17.94 -7.32
CA ASP A 202 0.14 -18.44 -8.43
C ASP A 202 0.50 -17.79 -9.78
N SER A 203 -0.36 -17.93 -10.80
CA SER A 203 -0.11 -17.43 -12.15
C SER A 203 -0.47 -15.96 -12.37
N VAL A 204 -0.90 -15.23 -11.34
CA VAL A 204 -1.34 -13.83 -11.47
C VAL A 204 -0.15 -12.89 -11.31
N ALA A 205 0.04 -11.96 -12.26
CA ALA A 205 1.19 -11.06 -12.31
C ALA A 205 0.85 -9.58 -12.12
N GLU A 206 -0.42 -9.22 -11.98
CA GLU A 206 -0.89 -7.85 -11.83
C GLU A 206 -1.98 -7.75 -10.76
N LEU A 207 -2.08 -6.59 -10.11
CA LEU A 207 -3.11 -6.31 -9.12
C LEU A 207 -4.22 -5.45 -9.74
N SER A 208 -5.25 -6.13 -10.23
CA SER A 208 -6.51 -5.53 -10.67
C SER A 208 -7.68 -6.40 -10.20
N GLU A 209 -8.89 -5.88 -10.22
CA GLU A 209 -10.11 -6.62 -9.87
C GLU A 209 -10.27 -7.87 -10.75
N ILE A 210 -9.94 -7.76 -12.04
CA ILE A 210 -10.08 -8.87 -13.01
C ILE A 210 -8.96 -9.90 -12.82
N ALA A 211 -7.72 -9.46 -12.62
CA ALA A 211 -6.58 -10.36 -12.47
C ALA A 211 -6.63 -11.12 -11.14
N ALA A 212 -6.91 -10.43 -10.03
CA ALA A 212 -7.01 -11.03 -8.71
C ALA A 212 -8.10 -12.11 -8.63
N ALA A 213 -9.19 -11.96 -9.40
CA ALA A 213 -10.25 -12.96 -9.48
C ALA A 213 -9.79 -14.31 -10.08
N ARG A 214 -8.65 -14.36 -10.77
CA ARG A 214 -8.03 -15.58 -11.31
C ARG A 214 -7.01 -16.21 -10.35
N GLY A 215 -6.77 -15.59 -9.19
CA GLY A 215 -5.81 -16.04 -8.20
C GLY A 215 -6.25 -17.30 -7.44
N CYS A 216 -5.30 -17.93 -6.78
CA CYS A 216 -5.48 -19.21 -6.09
C CYS A 216 -6.30 -19.11 -4.78
N LEU A 217 -6.44 -17.91 -4.21
CA LEU A 217 -7.17 -17.69 -2.95
C LEU A 217 -8.69 -17.74 -3.11
N GLY A 218 -9.21 -17.63 -4.35
CA GLY A 218 -10.64 -17.56 -4.59
C GLY A 218 -11.29 -16.35 -3.90
N ARG A 219 -12.50 -16.54 -3.36
CA ARG A 219 -13.23 -15.52 -2.61
C ARG A 219 -13.27 -15.89 -1.13
N PHE A 220 -12.99 -14.92 -0.27
CA PHE A 220 -13.07 -15.06 1.18
C PHE A 220 -13.56 -13.75 1.81
N HIS A 221 -14.10 -13.81 3.01
CA HIS A 221 -14.60 -12.66 3.75
C HIS A 221 -13.47 -11.92 4.48
N GLY A 222 -13.62 -10.62 4.71
CA GLY A 222 -12.63 -9.83 5.47
C GLY A 222 -12.31 -10.39 6.86
N GLY A 223 -13.27 -11.06 7.52
CA GLY A 223 -13.06 -11.75 8.80
C GLY A 223 -12.09 -12.94 8.73
N GLU A 224 -11.84 -13.49 7.54
CA GLU A 224 -10.92 -14.60 7.31
C GLU A 224 -9.50 -14.11 6.97
N MET A 225 -9.32 -12.82 6.67
CA MET A 225 -8.07 -12.24 6.18
C MET A 225 -6.88 -12.53 7.10
N MET A 226 -7.03 -12.32 8.41
CA MET A 226 -5.94 -12.60 9.36
C MET A 226 -5.61 -14.09 9.46
N GLY A 227 -6.60 -14.97 9.26
CA GLY A 227 -6.37 -16.41 9.18
C GLY A 227 -5.57 -16.80 7.94
N VAL A 228 -5.84 -16.17 6.80
CA VAL A 228 -5.05 -16.35 5.56
C VAL A 228 -3.63 -15.84 5.75
N ILE A 229 -3.46 -14.64 6.31
CA ILE A 229 -2.15 -14.04 6.60
C ILE A 229 -1.32 -14.93 7.54
N THR A 230 -1.85 -15.32 8.70
CA THR A 230 -1.11 -16.13 9.68
C THR A 230 -0.70 -17.49 9.14
N LYS A 231 -1.59 -18.15 8.38
CA LYS A 231 -1.25 -19.40 7.66
C LYS A 231 -0.14 -19.19 6.64
N PHE A 232 -0.19 -18.11 5.86
CA PHE A 232 0.85 -17.80 4.87
C PHE A 232 2.21 -17.54 5.52
N LEU A 233 2.21 -16.81 6.64
CA LEU A 233 3.41 -16.54 7.43
C LEU A 233 3.97 -17.78 8.16
N LYS A 234 3.21 -18.88 8.22
CA LYS A 234 3.50 -20.06 9.05
C LYS A 234 3.67 -19.70 10.53
N VAL A 235 2.90 -18.73 11.01
CA VAL A 235 2.87 -18.33 12.42
C VAL A 235 1.78 -19.13 13.11
N GLU A 236 2.12 -19.83 14.20
CA GLU A 236 1.12 -20.47 15.06
C GLU A 236 0.34 -19.37 15.81
N VAL A 237 -0.99 -19.44 15.75
CA VAL A 237 -1.93 -18.50 16.40
C VAL A 237 -2.38 -19.05 17.75
#